data_AF-A0AAV1E1R0-F1
#
_entry.id   AF-A0AAV1E1R0-F1
#
_cell.length_a   1.000
_cell.length_b   1.000
_cell.length_c   1.000
_cell.angle_alpha   90.00
_cell.angle_beta   90.00
_cell.angle_gamma   90.00
#
_symmetry.space_group_name_H-M   'P 1'
#
loop_
_entity.id
_entity.type
_entity.pdbx_description
1 polymer ?
#
loop_
_entity_poly.entity_id
_entity_poly.type
_entity_poly.pdbx_seq_one_letter_code
_entity_poly.pdbx_strand_id
1 'polypeptide(L)'
;MPREIITLQVGQCGNQIGMEFWKQLCLEHGISKDGILEDFATQGGDRKDVFFYQADDQHYIPRALLMDLEPRVINGIQNGEYRNLYNHENIFIANHGGGAGNNWASGYHQGKQYEEDLMDMIDREADGSDSLEGFVLCHSIAGGTGSGMGSYLLETLNDRYSKKLVQTYSVFPNQNETSDVVVQPYNSLLTLKRLTLNADCVVVLDNTALNRIAVERLHITTPTFAQTNSLVSTVMSASTTTLRYPGYMNNDLVGLLASLIPTPRCHFLMTGYTPLTVERQANVIRKTTVLDVMRRLLQTKNIMVSSCARTKEASQAKYISILNIIQGEVDPTQVHESLQRIRERKLVNFIEWGPASIQVALSRKSPYVQTAHRVSGLMLASHTSIRHLFSKCLSQYEKLRKRQAFLDNYRNHPMFADNDLSEFDESRDIIESLVDEYKACESPDYIKWGMEDPDHVLTGDGSATGMVDPKLAV
;
A
#
# COMPACT_ATOMS: atom_id res chain seq x y z
N MET A 1 -0.49 -7.47 -24.58
CA MET A 1 0.02 -8.55 -23.70
C MET A 1 -0.51 -8.27 -22.31
N PRO A 2 -0.94 -9.30 -21.57
CA PRO A 2 -1.29 -9.16 -20.17
C PRO A 2 -0.11 -8.57 -19.39
N ARG A 3 -0.41 -7.88 -18.31
CA ARG A 3 0.58 -7.34 -17.37
C ARG A 3 0.22 -7.88 -16.00
N GLU A 4 0.74 -9.06 -15.71
CA GLU A 4 0.34 -9.82 -14.54
C GLU A 4 0.94 -9.22 -13.27
N ILE A 5 0.19 -9.34 -12.17
CA ILE A 5 0.59 -8.85 -10.85
C ILE A 5 0.46 -9.99 -9.85
N ILE A 6 1.55 -10.29 -9.15
CA ILE A 6 1.58 -11.31 -8.10
C ILE A 6 1.32 -10.62 -6.75
N THR A 7 0.33 -11.11 -6.01
CA THR A 7 -0.02 -10.59 -4.69
C THR A 7 0.60 -11.44 -3.58
N LEU A 8 1.46 -10.85 -2.75
CA LEU A 8 2.06 -11.49 -1.58
C LEU A 8 1.27 -11.10 -0.33
N GLN A 9 0.71 -12.07 0.38
CA GLN A 9 -0.06 -11.87 1.60
C GLN A 9 0.74 -12.38 2.80
N VAL A 10 1.25 -11.46 3.62
CA VAL A 10 2.26 -11.78 4.62
C VAL A 10 1.76 -11.54 6.04
N GLY A 11 1.69 -12.63 6.80
CA GLY A 11 1.23 -12.65 8.19
C GLY A 11 -0.27 -12.46 8.36
N GLN A 12 -0.73 -12.54 9.62
CA GLN A 12 -2.17 -12.49 9.95
C GLN A 12 -2.93 -11.35 9.28
N CYS A 13 -2.42 -10.12 9.38
CA CYS A 13 -3.12 -8.95 8.83
C CYS A 13 -3.15 -8.98 7.30
N GLY A 14 -2.02 -9.31 6.65
CA GLY A 14 -1.90 -9.42 5.20
C GLY A 14 -2.84 -10.45 4.60
N ASN A 15 -2.90 -11.65 5.21
CA ASN A 15 -3.80 -12.73 4.79
C ASN A 15 -5.28 -12.36 4.98
N GLN A 16 -5.64 -11.67 6.07
CA GLN A 16 -7.03 -11.26 6.30
C GLN A 16 -7.51 -10.17 5.33
N ILE A 17 -6.71 -9.14 5.08
CA ILE A 17 -7.07 -8.09 4.10
C ILE A 17 -7.06 -8.66 2.67
N GLY A 18 -6.09 -9.53 2.39
CA GLY A 18 -5.94 -10.18 1.10
C GLY A 18 -7.10 -11.11 0.76
N MET A 19 -7.59 -11.86 1.74
CA MET A 19 -8.82 -12.67 1.58
C MET A 19 -10.02 -11.78 1.22
N GLU A 20 -10.26 -10.70 1.96
CA GLU A 20 -11.38 -9.78 1.66
C GLU A 20 -11.21 -9.08 0.30
N PHE A 21 -9.98 -8.80 -0.12
CA PHE A 21 -9.67 -8.28 -1.44
C PHE A 21 -10.05 -9.27 -2.56
N TRP A 22 -9.64 -10.54 -2.46
CA TRP A 22 -9.97 -11.55 -3.46
C TRP A 22 -11.46 -11.87 -3.53
N LYS A 23 -12.16 -11.89 -2.38
CA LYS A 23 -13.63 -12.00 -2.36
C LYS A 23 -14.28 -10.88 -3.17
N GLN A 24 -13.83 -9.65 -2.97
CA GLN A 24 -14.34 -8.50 -3.69
C GLN A 24 -14.04 -8.58 -5.19
N LEU A 25 -12.85 -9.02 -5.58
CA LEU A 25 -12.48 -9.24 -6.98
C LEU A 25 -13.35 -10.32 -7.62
N CYS A 26 -13.59 -11.45 -6.94
CA CYS A 26 -14.45 -12.52 -7.45
C CYS A 26 -15.87 -11.99 -7.74
N LEU A 27 -16.44 -11.24 -6.79
CA LEU A 27 -17.75 -10.60 -6.98
C LEU A 27 -17.77 -9.61 -8.15
N GLU A 28 -16.71 -8.82 -8.31
CA GLU A 28 -16.61 -7.83 -9.38
C GLU A 28 -16.39 -8.46 -10.76
N HIS A 29 -15.75 -9.62 -10.84
CA HIS A 29 -15.45 -10.33 -12.09
C HIS A 29 -16.46 -11.44 -12.41
N GLY A 30 -17.45 -11.68 -11.53
CA GLY A 30 -18.45 -12.72 -11.71
C GLY A 30 -17.83 -14.13 -11.62
N ILE A 31 -16.90 -14.30 -10.69
CA ILE A 31 -16.24 -15.57 -10.40
C ILE A 31 -16.84 -16.11 -9.09
N SER A 32 -17.21 -17.38 -9.09
CA SER A 32 -17.75 -18.06 -7.93
C SER A 32 -16.68 -18.30 -6.85
N LYS A 33 -17.10 -18.76 -5.67
CA LYS A 33 -16.18 -19.01 -4.55
C LYS A 33 -15.20 -20.15 -4.81
N ASP A 34 -15.52 -21.01 -5.77
CA ASP A 34 -14.68 -22.12 -6.23
C ASP A 34 -13.85 -21.75 -7.47
N GLY A 35 -13.75 -20.47 -7.83
CA GLY A 35 -12.96 -20.01 -8.97
C GLY A 35 -13.63 -20.23 -10.33
N ILE A 36 -14.89 -20.69 -10.38
CA ILE A 36 -15.61 -20.95 -11.63
C ILE A 36 -16.28 -19.66 -12.13
N LEU A 37 -16.10 -19.32 -13.40
CA LEU A 37 -16.76 -18.20 -14.04
C LEU A 37 -18.28 -18.43 -14.13
N GLU A 38 -19.05 -17.46 -13.67
CA GLU A 38 -20.50 -17.51 -13.76
C GLU A 38 -20.98 -17.27 -15.20
N ASP A 39 -22.05 -17.95 -15.62
CA ASP A 39 -22.54 -17.90 -17.02
C ASP A 39 -22.82 -16.46 -17.49
N PHE A 40 -23.35 -15.61 -16.59
CA PHE A 40 -23.65 -14.21 -16.87
C PHE A 40 -22.39 -13.34 -17.05
N ALA A 41 -21.21 -13.85 -16.68
CA ALA A 41 -19.94 -13.11 -16.65
C ALA A 41 -19.06 -13.34 -17.90
N THR A 42 -19.48 -14.21 -18.81
CA THR A 42 -18.74 -14.60 -20.03
C THR A 42 -18.44 -13.42 -20.98
N GLN A 43 -19.24 -12.35 -20.94
CA GLN A 43 -19.10 -11.18 -21.84
C GLN A 43 -18.78 -9.85 -21.09
N GLY A 44 -18.07 -9.92 -19.96
CA GLY A 44 -17.88 -8.78 -19.05
C GLY A 44 -17.03 -7.61 -19.52
N GLY A 45 -16.19 -7.80 -20.55
CA GLY A 45 -15.29 -6.74 -21.06
C GLY A 45 -14.21 -6.29 -20.08
N ASP A 46 -14.03 -7.04 -18.99
CA ASP A 46 -13.05 -6.88 -17.94
C ASP A 46 -11.79 -7.74 -18.19
N ARG A 47 -10.64 -7.27 -17.68
CA ARG A 47 -9.34 -7.93 -17.75
C ARG A 47 -9.12 -8.74 -16.48
N LYS A 48 -9.41 -10.04 -16.54
CA LYS A 48 -9.23 -10.99 -15.44
C LYS A 48 -7.77 -11.46 -15.31
N ASP A 49 -7.08 -11.55 -16.44
CA ASP A 49 -5.70 -12.03 -16.63
C ASP A 49 -4.63 -11.29 -15.81
N VAL A 50 -4.89 -10.02 -15.44
CA VAL A 50 -3.97 -9.22 -14.60
C VAL A 50 -3.77 -9.84 -13.22
N PHE A 51 -4.85 -10.31 -12.58
CA PHE A 51 -4.83 -10.81 -11.21
C PHE A 51 -5.15 -12.31 -11.11
N PHE A 52 -5.79 -12.89 -12.12
CA PHE A 52 -6.14 -14.31 -12.15
C PHE A 52 -5.35 -15.03 -13.25
N TYR A 53 -4.84 -16.20 -12.90
CA TYR A 53 -4.42 -17.22 -13.84
C TYR A 53 -5.65 -18.02 -14.31
N GLN A 54 -5.75 -18.26 -15.62
CA GLN A 54 -6.82 -19.07 -16.18
C GLN A 54 -6.31 -20.50 -16.35
N ALA A 55 -6.79 -21.43 -15.51
CA ALA A 55 -6.35 -22.82 -15.53
C ALA A 55 -7.04 -23.64 -16.63
N ASP A 56 -8.31 -23.35 -16.89
CA ASP A 56 -9.09 -23.88 -18.00
C ASP A 56 -10.10 -22.82 -18.50
N ASP A 57 -10.98 -23.16 -19.44
CA ASP A 57 -11.92 -22.21 -20.05
C ASP A 57 -12.85 -21.50 -19.05
N GLN A 58 -13.03 -22.04 -17.83
CA GLN A 58 -13.95 -21.49 -16.83
C GLN A 58 -13.33 -21.28 -15.45
N HIS A 59 -12.15 -21.84 -15.17
CA HIS A 59 -11.54 -21.83 -13.85
C HIS A 59 -10.44 -20.77 -13.73
N TYR A 60 -10.65 -19.83 -12.81
CA TYR A 60 -9.78 -18.70 -12.52
C TYR A 60 -9.17 -18.85 -11.12
N ILE A 61 -7.85 -18.83 -11.06
CA ILE A 61 -7.06 -18.98 -9.84
C ILE A 61 -6.36 -17.65 -9.56
N PRO A 62 -6.46 -17.08 -8.34
CA PRO A 62 -5.71 -15.87 -7.98
C PRO A 62 -4.20 -16.07 -8.09
N ARG A 63 -3.50 -15.08 -8.68
CA ARG A 63 -2.03 -14.95 -8.60
C ARG A 63 -1.64 -14.42 -7.23
N ALA A 64 -1.91 -15.23 -6.19
CA ALA A 64 -1.76 -14.86 -4.80
C ALA A 64 -0.95 -15.90 -4.04
N LEU A 65 0.05 -15.42 -3.28
CA LEU A 65 0.88 -16.23 -2.40
C LEU A 65 0.55 -15.88 -0.95
N LEU A 66 0.11 -16.87 -0.18
CA LEU A 66 -0.27 -16.73 1.23
C LEU A 66 0.86 -17.24 2.09
N MET A 67 1.45 -16.37 2.91
CA MET A 67 2.63 -16.70 3.70
C MET A 67 2.40 -16.33 5.15
N ASP A 68 2.46 -17.30 6.05
CA ASP A 68 2.38 -17.05 7.49
C ASP A 68 3.29 -18.00 8.28
N LEU A 69 3.81 -17.47 9.38
CA LEU A 69 4.58 -18.26 10.35
C LEU A 69 3.63 -18.92 11.39
N GLU A 70 2.35 -18.55 11.37
CA GLU A 70 1.31 -19.12 12.22
C GLU A 70 0.18 -19.73 11.37
N PRO A 71 -0.29 -20.95 11.70
CA PRO A 71 -1.29 -21.65 10.89
C PRO A 71 -2.71 -21.08 11.03
N ARG A 72 -2.99 -20.29 12.08
CA ARG A 72 -4.37 -19.95 12.49
C ARG A 72 -5.19 -19.31 11.37
N VAL A 73 -4.62 -18.31 10.68
CA VAL A 73 -5.36 -17.55 9.66
C VAL A 73 -5.49 -18.36 8.38
N ILE A 74 -4.40 -18.98 7.93
CA ILE A 74 -4.39 -19.80 6.71
C ILE A 74 -5.32 -21.01 6.87
N ASN A 75 -5.31 -21.69 8.01
CA ASN A 75 -6.26 -22.77 8.29
C ASN A 75 -7.71 -22.28 8.24
N GLY A 76 -7.96 -21.04 8.68
CA GLY A 76 -9.28 -20.41 8.55
C GLY A 76 -9.71 -20.21 7.09
N ILE A 77 -8.77 -19.89 6.20
CA ILE A 77 -9.01 -19.75 4.76
C ILE A 77 -9.24 -21.12 4.11
N GLN A 78 -8.39 -22.10 4.43
CA GLN A 78 -8.48 -23.47 3.91
C GLN A 78 -9.73 -24.25 4.37
N ASN A 79 -10.31 -23.86 5.50
CA ASN A 79 -11.59 -24.40 5.98
C ASN A 79 -12.79 -23.46 5.69
N GLY A 80 -12.54 -22.33 5.03
CA GLY A 80 -13.53 -21.33 4.73
C GLY A 80 -14.30 -21.61 3.43
N GLU A 81 -15.18 -20.68 3.07
CA GLU A 81 -16.00 -20.79 1.86
C GLU A 81 -15.20 -20.68 0.55
N TYR A 82 -14.03 -20.04 0.58
CA TYR A 82 -13.17 -19.79 -0.58
C TYR A 82 -11.96 -20.74 -0.62
N ARG A 83 -12.04 -21.89 0.05
CA ARG A 83 -10.93 -22.84 0.17
C ARG A 83 -10.40 -23.37 -1.17
N ASN A 84 -11.29 -23.48 -2.17
CA ASN A 84 -10.98 -24.01 -3.49
C ASN A 84 -10.53 -22.92 -4.47
N LEU A 85 -10.54 -21.64 -4.06
CA LEU A 85 -10.16 -20.53 -4.93
C LEU A 85 -8.65 -20.48 -5.13
N TYR A 86 -7.87 -20.70 -4.08
CA TYR A 86 -6.42 -20.53 -4.10
C TYR A 86 -5.70 -21.79 -4.54
N ASN A 87 -4.57 -21.63 -5.25
CA ASN A 87 -3.65 -22.74 -5.48
C ASN A 87 -3.02 -23.17 -4.15
N HIS A 88 -3.11 -24.46 -3.81
CA HIS A 88 -2.52 -25.00 -2.59
C HIS A 88 -0.99 -24.91 -2.57
N GLU A 89 -0.33 -24.95 -3.74
CA GLU A 89 1.12 -24.77 -3.83
C GLU A 89 1.55 -23.33 -3.51
N ASN A 90 0.61 -22.38 -3.54
CA ASN A 90 0.84 -20.97 -3.27
C ASN A 90 0.64 -20.61 -1.78
N ILE A 91 0.56 -21.62 -0.91
CA ILE A 91 0.33 -21.43 0.52
C ILE A 91 1.56 -21.94 1.30
N PHE A 92 2.21 -21.01 2.00
CA PHE A 92 3.30 -21.29 2.91
C PHE A 92 2.85 -21.14 4.37
N ILE A 93 3.07 -22.21 5.15
CA ILE A 93 2.92 -22.21 6.60
C ILE A 93 4.21 -22.78 7.19
N ALA A 94 4.85 -22.05 8.11
CA ALA A 94 6.05 -22.55 8.77
C ALA A 94 5.78 -23.83 9.59
N ASN A 95 6.59 -24.88 9.36
CA ASN A 95 6.45 -26.20 9.95
C ASN A 95 6.51 -26.22 11.49
N HIS A 96 7.12 -25.20 12.11
CA HIS A 96 7.37 -25.18 13.55
C HIS A 96 6.39 -24.33 14.36
N GLY A 97 5.38 -23.72 13.73
CA GLY A 97 4.19 -23.14 14.39
C GLY A 97 4.41 -22.12 15.51
N GLY A 98 5.64 -21.70 15.78
CA GLY A 98 6.00 -20.80 16.88
C GLY A 98 5.70 -19.33 16.59
N GLY A 99 5.38 -19.00 15.34
CA GLY A 99 5.17 -17.63 14.88
C GLY A 99 6.41 -16.73 15.04
N ALA A 100 6.23 -15.45 14.74
CA ALA A 100 7.25 -14.44 15.01
C ALA A 100 7.12 -13.82 16.42
N GLY A 101 6.08 -14.16 17.19
CA GLY A 101 5.90 -13.67 18.56
C GLY A 101 5.84 -12.13 18.68
N ASN A 102 5.24 -11.45 17.69
CA ASN A 102 5.24 -9.99 17.57
C ASN A 102 6.63 -9.31 17.56
N ASN A 103 7.68 -10.04 17.17
CA ASN A 103 9.05 -9.53 17.09
C ASN A 103 9.51 -9.50 15.63
N TRP A 104 9.88 -8.31 15.13
CA TRP A 104 10.40 -8.13 13.77
C TRP A 104 11.67 -8.95 13.52
N ALA A 105 12.60 -9.03 14.48
CA ALA A 105 13.86 -9.75 14.31
C ALA A 105 13.65 -11.26 14.15
N SER A 106 12.67 -11.81 14.88
CA SER A 106 12.24 -13.20 14.73
C SER A 106 11.64 -13.45 13.35
N GLY A 107 10.72 -12.58 12.90
CA GLY A 107 10.10 -12.70 11.58
C GLY A 107 11.11 -12.57 10.44
N TYR A 108 12.07 -11.64 10.56
CA TYR A 108 13.13 -11.42 9.57
C TYR A 108 14.07 -12.62 9.49
N HIS A 109 14.52 -13.13 10.65
CA HIS A 109 15.38 -14.32 10.69
C HIS A 109 14.69 -15.57 10.14
N GLN A 110 13.40 -15.77 10.48
CA GLN A 110 12.62 -16.88 9.91
C GLN A 110 12.40 -16.72 8.41
N GLY A 111 12.17 -15.49 7.91
CA GLY A 111 12.10 -15.22 6.48
C GLY A 111 13.36 -15.68 5.75
N LYS A 112 14.54 -15.39 6.31
CA LYS A 112 15.82 -15.90 5.80
C LYS A 112 15.98 -17.41 5.91
N GLN A 113 15.49 -18.02 6.99
CA GLN A 113 15.56 -19.47 7.18
C GLN A 113 14.75 -20.23 6.13
N TYR A 114 13.61 -19.67 5.71
CA TYR A 114 12.71 -20.25 4.71
C TYR A 114 12.87 -19.61 3.33
N GLU A 115 14.02 -18.98 3.04
CA GLU A 115 14.26 -18.27 1.78
C GLU A 115 13.99 -19.16 0.56
N GLU A 116 14.50 -20.40 0.57
CA GLU A 116 14.35 -21.35 -0.54
C GLU A 116 12.86 -21.65 -0.81
N ASP A 117 12.10 -22.04 0.21
CA ASP A 117 10.66 -22.33 0.08
C ASP A 117 9.87 -21.11 -0.41
N LEU A 118 10.14 -19.93 0.16
CA LEU A 118 9.42 -18.70 -0.16
C LEU A 118 9.72 -18.23 -1.59
N MET A 119 10.99 -18.29 -1.98
CA MET A 119 11.42 -17.82 -3.29
C MET A 119 11.04 -18.80 -4.40
N ASP A 120 11.12 -20.11 -4.17
CA ASP A 120 10.66 -21.11 -5.14
C ASP A 120 9.18 -20.91 -5.51
N MET A 121 8.34 -20.58 -4.51
CA MET A 121 6.94 -20.27 -4.75
C MET A 121 6.75 -18.97 -5.57
N ILE A 122 7.54 -17.93 -5.27
CA ILE A 122 7.51 -16.66 -6.00
C ILE A 122 7.98 -16.86 -7.45
N ASP A 123 9.07 -17.59 -7.65
CA ASP A 123 9.67 -17.85 -8.95
C ASP A 123 8.73 -18.66 -9.83
N ARG A 124 8.09 -19.69 -9.29
CA ARG A 124 7.10 -20.48 -10.04
C ARG A 124 5.96 -19.61 -10.58
N GLU A 125 5.43 -18.69 -9.78
CA GLU A 125 4.38 -17.77 -10.22
C GLU A 125 4.88 -16.71 -11.20
N ALA A 126 6.12 -16.23 -11.01
CA ALA A 126 6.76 -15.28 -11.91
C ALA A 126 7.06 -15.90 -13.29
N ASP A 127 7.57 -17.12 -13.33
CA ASP A 127 7.84 -17.89 -14.55
C ASP A 127 6.55 -18.30 -15.26
N GLY A 128 5.46 -18.49 -14.51
CA GLY A 128 4.10 -18.71 -15.04
C GLY A 128 3.38 -17.45 -15.54
N SER A 129 4.07 -16.30 -15.61
CA SER A 129 3.52 -15.05 -16.11
C SER A 129 4.15 -14.68 -17.45
N ASP A 130 3.34 -14.30 -18.45
CA ASP A 130 3.85 -13.95 -19.79
C ASP A 130 4.65 -12.64 -19.73
N SER A 131 4.17 -11.67 -18.96
CA SER A 131 4.80 -10.36 -18.80
C SER A 131 4.51 -9.77 -17.41
N LEU A 132 5.09 -10.38 -16.39
CA LEU A 132 5.03 -9.91 -15.00
C LEU A 132 5.35 -8.39 -14.91
N GLU A 133 4.41 -7.62 -14.39
CA GLU A 133 4.57 -6.17 -14.18
C GLU A 133 5.18 -5.86 -12.81
N GLY A 134 4.76 -6.59 -11.77
CA GLY A 134 5.24 -6.33 -10.43
C GLY A 134 4.60 -7.19 -9.35
N PHE A 135 4.97 -6.87 -8.11
CA PHE A 135 4.49 -7.50 -6.89
C PHE A 135 3.66 -6.52 -6.08
N VAL A 136 2.58 -7.03 -5.49
CA VAL A 136 1.76 -6.31 -4.50
C VAL A 136 1.90 -6.98 -3.14
N LEU A 137 2.56 -6.32 -2.19
CA LEU A 137 2.73 -6.83 -0.83
C LEU A 137 1.63 -6.32 0.10
N CYS A 138 0.85 -7.23 0.67
CA CYS A 138 -0.17 -6.96 1.69
C CYS A 138 0.36 -7.39 3.05
N HIS A 139 0.61 -6.44 3.95
CA HIS A 139 1.22 -6.74 5.25
C HIS A 139 0.92 -5.68 6.32
N SER A 140 1.23 -6.00 7.58
CA SER A 140 1.22 -5.02 8.68
C SER A 140 2.64 -4.67 9.10
N ILE A 141 2.89 -3.38 9.36
CA ILE A 141 4.21 -2.90 9.82
C ILE A 141 4.47 -3.16 11.31
N ALA A 142 3.45 -3.53 12.08
CA ALA A 142 3.51 -3.59 13.54
C ALA A 142 3.58 -5.01 14.11
N GLY A 143 3.17 -6.03 13.33
CA GLY A 143 3.22 -7.43 13.75
C GLY A 143 4.64 -7.99 13.82
N GLY A 144 4.81 -9.30 13.96
CA GLY A 144 6.12 -9.97 13.82
C GLY A 144 6.35 -10.48 12.40
N THR A 145 5.43 -11.29 11.88
CA THR A 145 5.53 -11.89 10.53
C THR A 145 5.43 -10.85 9.44
N GLY A 146 4.34 -10.06 9.41
CA GLY A 146 4.12 -9.04 8.38
C GLY A 146 5.19 -7.95 8.36
N SER A 147 5.83 -7.67 9.50
CA SER A 147 6.87 -6.66 9.61
C SER A 147 8.23 -7.25 9.24
N GLY A 148 8.68 -8.29 9.95
CA GLY A 148 10.00 -8.91 9.81
C GLY A 148 10.15 -9.72 8.52
N MET A 149 9.31 -10.74 8.32
CA MET A 149 9.33 -11.55 7.09
C MET A 149 8.98 -10.69 5.88
N GLY A 150 8.04 -9.75 6.03
CA GLY A 150 7.73 -8.77 4.98
C GLY A 150 8.92 -7.88 4.60
N SER A 151 9.71 -7.43 5.58
CA SER A 151 10.93 -6.64 5.34
C SER A 151 11.99 -7.44 4.59
N TYR A 152 12.18 -8.71 4.96
CA TYR A 152 13.11 -9.60 4.27
C TYR A 152 12.68 -9.87 2.81
N LEU A 153 11.38 -10.10 2.58
CA LEU A 153 10.84 -10.26 1.23
C LEU A 153 11.03 -8.99 0.38
N LEU A 154 10.86 -7.79 0.95
CA LEU A 154 11.09 -6.54 0.22
C LEU A 154 12.55 -6.40 -0.26
N GLU A 155 13.53 -6.72 0.60
CA GLU A 155 14.95 -6.72 0.21
C GLU A 155 15.21 -7.75 -0.89
N THR A 156 14.74 -8.99 -0.69
CA THR A 156 14.99 -10.11 -1.61
C THR A 156 14.35 -9.89 -2.99
N LEU A 157 13.13 -9.34 -3.03
CA LEU A 157 12.45 -8.98 -4.28
C LEU A 157 13.17 -7.86 -5.02
N ASN A 158 13.65 -6.85 -4.30
CA ASN A 158 14.40 -5.75 -4.91
C ASN A 158 15.71 -6.23 -5.53
N ASP A 159 16.40 -7.18 -4.89
CA ASP A 159 17.64 -7.75 -5.40
C ASP A 159 17.40 -8.70 -6.59
N ARG A 160 16.43 -9.62 -6.47
CA ARG A 160 16.17 -10.67 -7.48
C ARG A 160 15.36 -10.17 -8.68
N TYR A 161 14.41 -9.27 -8.44
CA TYR A 161 13.47 -8.73 -9.42
C TYR A 161 13.58 -7.21 -9.60
N SER A 162 14.81 -6.68 -9.62
CA SER A 162 15.14 -5.24 -9.70
C SER A 162 14.49 -4.42 -10.84
N LYS A 163 13.89 -5.07 -11.85
CA LYS A 163 13.16 -4.41 -12.95
C LYS A 163 11.64 -4.42 -12.78
N LYS A 164 11.13 -5.06 -11.73
CA LYS A 164 9.71 -5.24 -11.46
C LYS A 164 9.29 -4.26 -10.37
N LEU A 165 8.07 -3.74 -10.49
CA LEU A 165 7.56 -2.80 -9.50
C LEU A 165 7.17 -3.52 -8.22
N VAL A 166 7.42 -2.89 -7.08
CA VAL A 166 6.98 -3.35 -5.76
C VAL A 166 6.04 -2.31 -5.16
N GLN A 167 4.74 -2.61 -5.18
CA GLN A 167 3.73 -1.81 -4.49
C GLN A 167 3.33 -2.49 -3.18
N THR A 168 3.14 -1.73 -2.11
CA THR A 168 2.66 -2.29 -0.84
C THR A 168 1.32 -1.68 -0.43
N TYR A 169 0.48 -2.51 0.20
CA TYR A 169 -0.63 -2.08 1.03
C TYR A 169 -0.24 -2.35 2.49
N SER A 170 0.34 -1.33 3.11
CA SER A 170 0.93 -1.43 4.44
C SER A 170 -0.05 -0.92 5.50
N VAL A 171 -0.46 -1.82 6.39
CA VAL A 171 -1.38 -1.49 7.48
C VAL A 171 -0.61 -0.93 8.67
N PHE A 172 -0.87 0.35 8.95
CA PHE A 172 -0.34 1.09 10.09
C PHE A 172 -1.20 0.82 11.33
N PRO A 173 -0.57 0.61 12.49
CA PRO A 173 -1.28 0.28 13.72
C PRO A 173 -2.12 1.45 14.25
N ASN A 174 -3.12 1.14 15.08
CA ASN A 174 -3.85 2.18 15.80
C ASN A 174 -2.90 2.88 16.78
N GLN A 175 -2.81 4.20 16.69
CA GLN A 175 -1.88 4.98 17.50
C GLN A 175 -2.53 5.67 18.71
N ASN A 176 -3.84 5.53 18.88
CA ASN A 176 -4.60 6.21 19.94
C ASN A 176 -4.98 5.27 21.11
N GLU A 177 -5.06 3.97 20.84
CA GLU A 177 -5.27 2.94 21.86
C GLU A 177 -3.94 2.33 22.23
N THR A 178 -3.79 1.91 23.49
CA THR A 178 -2.67 1.10 23.93
C THR A 178 -2.73 -0.20 23.13
N SER A 179 -1.89 -0.33 22.11
CA SER A 179 -1.74 -1.58 21.38
C SER A 179 -1.36 -2.69 22.36
N ASP A 180 -1.97 -3.86 22.23
CA ASP A 180 -1.60 -5.06 23.02
C ASP A 180 -0.12 -5.43 22.80
N VAL A 181 0.46 -4.97 21.68
CA VAL A 181 1.86 -5.18 21.32
C VAL A 181 2.73 -4.00 21.75
N VAL A 182 3.42 -4.16 22.88
CA VAL A 182 4.30 -3.12 23.46
C VAL A 182 5.53 -2.79 22.60
N VAL A 183 5.98 -3.75 21.76
CA VAL A 183 7.17 -3.60 20.88
C VAL A 183 6.85 -3.04 19.49
N GLN A 184 5.58 -2.71 19.22
CA GLN A 184 5.12 -2.18 17.93
C GLN A 184 6.00 -1.04 17.36
N PRO A 185 6.46 -0.04 18.15
CA PRO A 185 7.25 1.05 17.59
C PRO A 185 8.60 0.59 17.00
N TYR A 186 9.22 -0.44 17.58
CA TYR A 186 10.44 -1.04 17.05
C TYR A 186 10.17 -1.74 15.71
N ASN A 187 9.16 -2.62 15.66
CA ASN A 187 8.76 -3.30 14.43
C ASN A 187 8.44 -2.31 13.29
N SER A 188 7.68 -1.26 13.64
CA SER A 188 7.26 -0.24 12.68
C SER A 188 8.45 0.53 12.11
N LEU A 189 9.42 0.91 12.94
CA LEU A 189 10.60 1.66 12.49
C LEU A 189 11.45 0.83 11.52
N LEU A 190 11.76 -0.42 11.88
CA LEU A 190 12.57 -1.32 11.06
C LEU A 190 11.89 -1.61 9.71
N THR A 191 10.58 -1.81 9.72
CA THR A 191 9.78 -2.01 8.50
C THR A 191 9.74 -0.75 7.64
N LEU A 192 9.60 0.43 8.26
CA LEU A 192 9.58 1.71 7.53
C LEU A 192 10.88 1.97 6.76
N LYS A 193 12.05 1.60 7.31
CA LYS A 193 13.33 1.66 6.59
C LYS A 193 13.24 0.89 5.27
N ARG A 194 12.72 -0.34 5.29
CA ARG A 194 12.59 -1.19 4.08
C ARG A 194 11.53 -0.70 3.12
N LEU A 195 10.41 -0.21 3.64
CA LEU A 195 9.41 0.44 2.78
C LEU A 195 10.00 1.64 2.05
N THR A 196 10.87 2.42 2.69
CA THR A 196 11.49 3.61 2.09
C THR A 196 12.57 3.28 1.06
N LEU A 197 13.28 2.16 1.23
CA LEU A 197 14.43 1.80 0.37
C LEU A 197 14.09 0.80 -0.73
N ASN A 198 13.11 -0.08 -0.51
CA ASN A 198 12.89 -1.27 -1.33
C ASN A 198 11.50 -1.34 -1.98
N ALA A 199 10.62 -0.36 -1.74
CA ALA A 199 9.31 -0.28 -2.40
C ALA A 199 9.23 0.93 -3.34
N ASP A 200 8.58 0.75 -4.49
CA ASP A 200 8.31 1.83 -5.45
C ASP A 200 7.11 2.68 -5.03
N CYS A 201 6.16 2.08 -4.29
CA CYS A 201 4.94 2.75 -3.86
C CYS A 201 4.36 2.10 -2.61
N VAL A 202 4.02 2.92 -1.60
CA VAL A 202 3.41 2.45 -0.36
C VAL A 202 2.04 3.10 -0.20
N VAL A 203 0.99 2.30 -0.34
CA VAL A 203 -0.38 2.73 -0.02
C VAL A 203 -0.59 2.56 1.48
N VAL A 204 -0.71 3.69 2.18
CA VAL A 204 -0.81 3.71 3.64
C VAL A 204 -2.26 3.45 4.06
N LEU A 205 -2.45 2.41 4.88
CA LEU A 205 -3.73 2.04 5.47
C LEU A 205 -3.66 2.25 6.99
N ASP A 206 -4.18 3.38 7.49
CA ASP A 206 -4.09 3.73 8.92
C ASP A 206 -5.32 3.25 9.70
N ASN A 207 -5.11 2.25 10.58
CA ASN A 207 -6.17 1.72 11.44
C ASN A 207 -6.80 2.79 12.34
N THR A 208 -6.07 3.84 12.71
CA THR A 208 -6.62 4.96 13.49
C THR A 208 -7.72 5.69 12.71
N ALA A 209 -7.45 5.98 11.44
CA ALA A 209 -8.40 6.65 10.56
C ALA A 209 -9.54 5.73 10.10
N LEU A 210 -9.25 4.45 9.84
CA LEU A 210 -10.26 3.45 9.49
C LEU A 210 -11.25 3.24 10.65
N ASN A 211 -10.77 3.13 11.88
CA ASN A 211 -11.62 3.04 13.08
C ASN A 211 -12.47 4.30 13.25
N ARG A 212 -11.88 5.49 13.09
CA ARG A 212 -12.63 6.76 13.12
C ARG A 212 -13.75 6.77 12.08
N ILE A 213 -13.48 6.37 10.84
CA ILE A 213 -14.48 6.31 9.77
C ILE A 213 -15.58 5.31 10.11
N ALA A 214 -15.25 4.13 10.62
CA ALA A 214 -16.24 3.13 11.00
C ALA A 214 -17.17 3.62 12.12
N VAL A 215 -16.63 4.32 13.13
CA VAL A 215 -17.41 4.88 14.23
C VAL A 215 -18.25 6.08 13.77
N GLU A 216 -17.63 7.08 13.15
CA GLU A 216 -18.27 8.36 12.84
C GLU A 216 -19.22 8.27 11.63
N ARG A 217 -18.89 7.45 10.61
CA ARG A 217 -19.61 7.43 9.33
C ARG A 217 -20.45 6.19 9.13
N LEU A 218 -19.99 5.03 9.61
CA LEU A 218 -20.78 3.80 9.55
C LEU A 218 -21.63 3.58 10.81
N HIS A 219 -21.49 4.45 11.82
CA HIS A 219 -22.21 4.38 13.10
C HIS A 219 -22.03 3.03 13.79
N ILE A 220 -20.83 2.44 13.68
CA ILE A 220 -20.45 1.19 14.33
C ILE A 220 -19.76 1.54 15.65
N THR A 221 -20.39 1.25 16.79
CA THR A 221 -19.86 1.63 18.11
C THR A 221 -18.51 0.99 18.43
N THR A 222 -18.31 -0.26 18.01
CA THR A 222 -17.06 -1.01 18.23
C THR A 222 -16.71 -1.76 16.93
N PRO A 223 -15.88 -1.17 16.06
CA PRO A 223 -15.56 -1.79 14.77
C PRO A 223 -14.73 -3.06 14.96
N THR A 224 -15.15 -4.13 14.30
CA THR A 224 -14.40 -5.39 14.24
C THR A 224 -13.37 -5.35 13.10
N PHE A 225 -12.32 -6.17 13.18
CA PHE A 225 -11.34 -6.29 12.09
C PHE A 225 -11.99 -6.68 10.75
N ALA A 226 -13.04 -7.49 10.76
CA ALA A 226 -13.77 -7.83 9.52
C ALA A 226 -14.37 -6.58 8.86
N GLN A 227 -14.94 -5.66 9.64
CA GLN A 227 -15.53 -4.42 9.13
C GLN A 227 -14.47 -3.43 8.63
N THR A 228 -13.35 -3.30 9.33
CA THR A 228 -12.23 -2.46 8.85
C THR A 228 -11.59 -3.04 7.60
N ASN A 229 -11.43 -4.37 7.53
CA ASN A 229 -10.86 -5.06 6.37
C ASN A 229 -11.76 -4.95 5.14
N SER A 230 -13.09 -4.89 5.31
CA SER A 230 -14.03 -4.61 4.21
C SER A 230 -13.81 -3.21 3.61
N LEU A 231 -13.54 -2.19 4.43
CA LEU A 231 -13.17 -0.85 3.95
C LEU A 231 -11.83 -0.87 3.21
N VAL A 232 -10.84 -1.59 3.74
CA VAL A 232 -9.53 -1.77 3.11
C VAL A 232 -9.66 -2.47 1.75
N SER A 233 -10.40 -3.56 1.69
CA SER A 233 -10.68 -4.30 0.45
C SER A 233 -11.35 -3.41 -0.60
N THR A 234 -12.31 -2.57 -0.19
CA THR A 234 -12.94 -1.59 -1.10
C THR A 234 -11.90 -0.63 -1.72
N VAL A 235 -10.95 -0.15 -0.93
CA VAL A 235 -9.88 0.76 -1.39
C VAL A 235 -8.87 0.04 -2.28
N MET A 236 -8.47 -1.18 -1.92
CA MET A 236 -7.59 -2.02 -2.75
C MET A 236 -8.24 -2.34 -4.11
N SER A 237 -9.51 -2.73 -4.11
CA SER A 237 -10.26 -2.95 -5.35
C SER A 237 -10.39 -1.67 -6.18
N ALA A 238 -10.72 -0.55 -5.55
CA ALA A 238 -10.89 0.73 -6.25
C ALA A 238 -9.56 1.28 -6.82
N SER A 239 -8.42 1.03 -6.17
CA SER A 239 -7.10 1.47 -6.65
C SER A 239 -6.61 0.64 -7.83
N THR A 240 -7.01 -0.63 -7.91
CA THR A 240 -6.65 -1.55 -9.00
C THR A 240 -7.66 -1.55 -10.14
N THR A 241 -8.71 -0.72 -10.10
CA THR A 241 -9.79 -0.75 -11.09
C THR A 241 -9.31 -0.41 -12.50
N THR A 242 -8.38 0.53 -12.66
CA THR A 242 -7.84 0.90 -13.98
C THR A 242 -7.01 -0.22 -14.61
N LEU A 243 -6.49 -1.14 -13.79
CA LEU A 243 -5.78 -2.33 -14.25
C LEU A 243 -6.77 -3.42 -14.69
N ARG A 244 -7.87 -3.59 -13.94
CA ARG A 244 -8.86 -4.65 -14.17
C ARG A 244 -9.92 -4.31 -15.21
N TYR A 245 -10.23 -3.04 -15.41
CA TYR A 245 -11.19 -2.58 -16.41
C TYR A 245 -10.48 -1.70 -17.42
N PRO A 246 -10.48 -2.06 -18.71
CA PRO A 246 -9.76 -1.30 -19.72
C PRO A 246 -10.34 0.11 -19.82
N GLY A 247 -9.48 1.11 -19.59
CA GLY A 247 -9.77 2.53 -19.71
C GLY A 247 -8.90 3.22 -20.77
N TYR A 248 -8.93 4.55 -20.81
CA TYR A 248 -8.11 5.33 -21.75
C TYR A 248 -6.73 5.73 -21.19
N MET A 249 -6.57 5.79 -19.85
CA MET A 249 -5.37 6.28 -19.17
C MET A 249 -5.05 5.42 -17.95
N ASN A 250 -3.76 5.30 -17.59
CA ASN A 250 -3.25 4.58 -16.41
C ASN A 250 -3.74 3.12 -16.34
N ASN A 251 -3.67 2.44 -17.48
CA ASN A 251 -4.08 1.03 -17.64
C ASN A 251 -3.04 0.02 -17.15
N ASP A 252 -1.92 0.50 -16.65
CA ASP A 252 -0.77 -0.24 -16.17
C ASP A 252 -0.26 0.37 -14.86
N LEU A 253 0.45 -0.43 -14.06
CA LEU A 253 0.92 -0.01 -12.75
C LEU A 253 2.00 1.08 -12.90
N VAL A 254 2.89 0.93 -13.89
CA VAL A 254 3.94 1.92 -14.19
C VAL A 254 3.35 3.31 -14.46
N GLY A 255 2.33 3.42 -15.32
CA GLY A 255 1.70 4.70 -15.65
C GLY A 255 0.98 5.31 -14.46
N LEU A 256 0.34 4.48 -13.63
CA LEU A 256 -0.30 4.93 -12.40
C LEU A 256 0.73 5.52 -11.42
N LEU A 257 1.85 4.83 -11.17
CA LEU A 257 2.87 5.28 -10.22
C LEU A 257 3.64 6.51 -10.73
N ALA A 258 4.01 6.54 -12.00
CA ALA A 258 4.72 7.67 -12.61
C ALA A 258 3.94 8.99 -12.49
N SER A 259 2.61 8.92 -12.48
CA SER A 259 1.75 10.09 -12.31
C SER A 259 1.66 10.61 -10.87
N LEU A 260 1.85 9.72 -9.90
CA LEU A 260 1.64 9.97 -8.48
C LEU A 260 2.93 10.28 -7.74
N ILE A 261 4.07 9.74 -8.18
CA ILE A 261 5.32 9.78 -7.43
C ILE A 261 6.39 10.47 -8.29
N PRO A 262 6.45 11.82 -8.28
CA PRO A 262 7.50 12.55 -8.99
C PRO A 262 8.84 12.51 -8.26
N THR A 263 8.83 12.21 -6.95
CA THR A 263 10.01 12.14 -6.08
C THR A 263 10.11 10.72 -5.50
N PRO A 264 11.09 9.91 -5.95
CA PRO A 264 11.13 8.48 -5.63
C PRO A 264 11.10 8.13 -4.14
N ARG A 265 11.73 8.93 -3.26
CA ARG A 265 11.70 8.69 -1.80
C ARG A 265 10.35 9.05 -1.16
N CYS A 266 9.59 9.97 -1.75
CA CYS A 266 8.30 10.42 -1.23
C CYS A 266 7.12 9.63 -1.83
N HIS A 267 7.22 8.29 -1.83
CA HIS A 267 6.27 7.38 -2.48
C HIS A 267 5.13 6.87 -1.58
N PHE A 268 4.92 7.49 -0.42
CA PHE A 268 3.81 7.12 0.48
C PHE A 268 2.52 7.83 0.09
N LEU A 269 1.51 7.05 -0.28
CA LEU A 269 0.22 7.55 -0.75
C LEU A 269 -0.84 7.49 0.34
N MET A 270 -1.58 8.58 0.48
CA MET A 270 -2.80 8.66 1.27
C MET A 270 -4.01 8.30 0.41
N THR A 271 -4.97 7.60 1.00
CA THR A 271 -6.22 7.23 0.32
C THR A 271 -7.40 8.03 0.86
N GLY A 272 -8.36 8.33 -0.01
CA GLY A 272 -9.65 8.88 0.38
C GLY A 272 -10.76 8.26 -0.45
N TYR A 273 -11.90 7.94 0.16
CA TYR A 273 -12.98 7.25 -0.53
C TYR A 273 -14.33 7.91 -0.31
N THR A 274 -15.17 7.90 -1.33
CA THR A 274 -16.55 8.35 -1.23
C THR A 274 -17.42 7.62 -2.25
N PRO A 275 -18.67 7.26 -1.92
CA PRO A 275 -19.36 7.44 -0.64
C PRO A 275 -18.94 6.42 0.42
N LEU A 276 -18.86 6.89 1.67
CA LEU A 276 -18.76 6.05 2.87
C LEU A 276 -20.12 6.12 3.56
N THR A 277 -21.01 5.18 3.26
CA THR A 277 -22.37 5.12 3.82
C THR A 277 -22.78 3.68 4.05
N VAL A 278 -23.55 3.44 5.11
CA VAL A 278 -24.20 2.15 5.37
C VAL A 278 -25.35 1.93 4.36
N GLU A 279 -25.49 0.72 3.83
CA GLU A 279 -26.58 0.31 2.92
C GLU A 279 -27.98 0.68 3.46
N ARG A 280 -28.15 0.72 4.79
CA ARG A 280 -29.41 1.06 5.46
C ARG A 280 -29.92 2.48 5.21
N GLN A 281 -29.10 3.40 4.68
CA GLN A 281 -29.50 4.78 4.32
C GLN A 281 -29.65 5.01 2.81
N ALA A 282 -29.67 3.95 1.99
CA ALA A 282 -29.79 4.02 0.53
C ALA A 282 -31.04 4.80 0.03
N ASN A 283 -32.05 5.02 0.88
CA ASN A 283 -33.30 5.68 0.49
C ASN A 283 -33.24 7.22 0.45
N VAL A 284 -32.09 7.86 0.75
CA VAL A 284 -31.92 9.34 0.70
C VAL A 284 -30.80 9.76 -0.26
N ILE A 285 -30.62 9.05 -1.37
CA ILE A 285 -29.56 9.39 -2.33
C ILE A 285 -30.03 10.54 -3.23
N ARG A 286 -29.58 11.76 -2.90
CA ARG A 286 -29.56 12.88 -3.87
C ARG A 286 -28.71 12.48 -5.08
N LYS A 287 -29.11 12.89 -6.29
CA LYS A 287 -28.25 12.83 -7.50
C LYS A 287 -26.88 13.40 -7.14
N THR A 288 -25.89 12.53 -7.00
CA THR A 288 -24.52 12.92 -6.64
C THR A 288 -23.77 13.16 -7.94
N THR A 289 -23.30 14.40 -8.13
CA THR A 289 -22.55 14.78 -9.34
C THR A 289 -21.07 14.42 -9.19
N VAL A 290 -20.34 14.35 -10.31
CA VAL A 290 -18.88 14.18 -10.34
C VAL A 290 -18.18 15.24 -9.47
N LEU A 291 -18.63 16.49 -9.57
CA LEU A 291 -18.12 17.59 -8.76
C LEU A 291 -18.31 17.36 -7.26
N ASP A 292 -19.45 16.80 -6.86
CA ASP A 292 -19.70 16.48 -5.44
C ASP A 292 -18.78 15.36 -4.96
N VAL A 293 -18.53 14.33 -5.77
CA VAL A 293 -17.58 13.26 -5.48
C VAL A 293 -16.18 13.84 -5.30
N MET A 294 -15.67 14.57 -6.29
CA MET A 294 -14.32 15.14 -6.23
C MET A 294 -14.15 16.12 -5.06
N ARG A 295 -15.17 16.94 -4.76
CA ARG A 295 -15.13 17.83 -3.60
C ARG A 295 -15.13 17.06 -2.28
N ARG A 296 -15.89 15.97 -2.19
CA ARG A 296 -15.92 15.11 -1.00
C ARG A 296 -14.58 14.40 -0.82
N LEU A 297 -13.92 13.95 -1.88
CA LEU A 297 -12.60 13.30 -1.79
C LEU A 297 -11.53 14.18 -1.12
N LEU A 298 -11.57 15.49 -1.39
CA LEU A 298 -10.66 16.47 -0.76
C LEU A 298 -10.99 16.80 0.71
N GLN A 299 -12.12 16.32 1.25
CA GLN A 299 -12.49 16.59 2.64
C GLN A 299 -11.75 15.63 3.57
N THR A 300 -11.11 16.19 4.60
CA THR A 300 -10.34 15.44 5.62
C THR A 300 -11.11 14.29 6.26
N LYS A 301 -12.44 14.40 6.39
CA LYS A 301 -13.32 13.35 6.92
C LYS A 301 -13.46 12.09 6.04
N ASN A 302 -13.04 12.15 4.78
CA ASN A 302 -13.06 11.01 3.85
C ASN A 302 -11.65 10.47 3.58
N ILE A 303 -10.61 11.11 4.15
CA ILE A 303 -9.21 10.67 4.07
C ILE A 303 -8.98 9.59 5.12
N MET A 304 -8.39 8.47 4.70
CA MET A 304 -8.17 7.26 5.49
C MET A 304 -6.79 7.21 6.16
N VAL A 305 -6.16 8.38 6.33
CA VAL A 305 -4.91 8.53 7.05
C VAL A 305 -5.05 9.67 8.05
N SER A 306 -4.61 9.42 9.30
CA SER A 306 -4.63 10.41 10.37
C SER A 306 -3.47 11.38 10.20
N SER A 307 -3.57 12.29 9.23
CA SER A 307 -2.73 13.47 9.23
C SER A 307 -3.18 14.40 10.36
N CYS A 308 -2.25 14.88 11.19
CA CYS A 308 -2.50 15.80 12.31
C CYS A 308 -2.99 17.19 11.86
N ALA A 309 -4.13 17.28 11.17
CA ALA A 309 -4.73 18.49 10.60
C ALA A 309 -5.11 19.58 11.63
N ARG A 310 -4.79 19.39 12.92
CA ARG A 310 -5.13 20.29 14.02
C ARG A 310 -3.95 21.15 14.49
N THR A 311 -2.73 20.93 14.01
CA THR A 311 -1.55 21.76 14.32
C THR A 311 -1.35 22.84 13.25
N LYS A 312 -0.75 23.98 13.61
CA LYS A 312 -0.36 25.04 12.64
C LYS A 312 0.52 24.48 11.52
N GLU A 313 1.37 23.51 11.83
CA GLU A 313 2.24 22.83 10.86
C GLU A 313 1.45 22.06 9.79
N ALA A 314 0.30 21.47 10.12
CA ALA A 314 -0.50 20.76 9.13
C ALA A 314 -1.20 21.68 8.13
N SER A 315 -1.28 22.99 8.41
CA SER A 315 -1.77 23.98 7.45
C SER A 315 -0.72 24.34 6.38
N GLN A 316 0.55 24.00 6.62
CA GLN A 316 1.64 24.19 5.65
C GLN A 316 1.82 22.99 4.72
N ALA A 317 1.20 21.86 5.03
CA ALA A 317 1.28 20.66 4.20
C ALA A 317 0.73 20.91 2.79
N LYS A 318 1.38 20.28 1.81
CA LYS A 318 1.11 20.46 0.38
C LYS A 318 0.83 19.12 -0.29
N TYR A 319 -0.02 19.14 -1.30
CA TYR A 319 -0.19 18.05 -2.25
C TYR A 319 0.95 18.10 -3.26
N ILE A 320 1.62 16.97 -3.45
CA ILE A 320 2.59 16.75 -4.52
C ILE A 320 1.80 16.34 -5.78
N SER A 321 0.88 15.39 -5.63
CA SER A 321 0.06 14.85 -6.72
C SER A 321 -1.27 14.31 -6.19
N ILE A 322 -2.28 14.26 -7.07
CA ILE A 322 -3.58 13.63 -6.80
C ILE A 322 -4.04 12.85 -8.02
N LEU A 323 -4.43 11.60 -7.83
CA LEU A 323 -5.18 10.79 -8.79
C LEU A 323 -6.56 10.48 -8.22
N ASN A 324 -7.61 10.91 -8.92
CA ASN A 324 -8.98 10.53 -8.61
C ASN A 324 -9.46 9.44 -9.57
N ILE A 325 -9.73 8.25 -9.07
CA ILE A 325 -10.38 7.17 -9.82
C ILE A 325 -11.88 7.29 -9.57
N ILE A 326 -12.62 7.74 -10.59
CA ILE A 326 -14.07 7.91 -10.51
C ILE A 326 -14.73 6.74 -11.22
N GLN A 327 -15.58 6.03 -10.49
CA GLN A 327 -16.27 4.84 -10.96
C GLN A 327 -17.76 5.11 -11.16
N GLY A 328 -18.28 4.80 -12.35
CA GLY A 328 -19.71 4.89 -12.66
C GLY A 328 -20.00 5.53 -14.02
N GLU A 329 -21.28 5.79 -14.29
CA GLU A 329 -21.70 6.50 -15.50
C GLU A 329 -21.41 7.99 -15.37
N VAL A 330 -20.30 8.41 -15.96
CA VAL A 330 -19.78 9.79 -15.87
C VAL A 330 -19.55 10.35 -17.27
N ASP A 331 -20.04 11.57 -17.47
CA ASP A 331 -19.75 12.37 -18.66
C ASP A 331 -18.36 13.03 -18.52
N PRO A 332 -17.41 12.78 -19.45
CA PRO A 332 -16.08 13.40 -19.42
C PRO A 332 -16.10 14.93 -19.40
N THR A 333 -17.12 15.58 -19.96
CA THR A 333 -17.23 17.04 -19.95
C THR A 333 -17.39 17.58 -18.52
N GLN A 334 -18.16 16.88 -17.69
CA GLN A 334 -18.38 17.23 -16.28
C GLN A 334 -17.11 17.09 -15.44
N VAL A 335 -16.20 16.19 -15.83
CA VAL A 335 -14.89 16.02 -15.17
C VAL A 335 -14.04 17.27 -15.38
N HIS A 336 -13.97 17.76 -16.62
CA HIS A 336 -13.21 18.96 -16.95
C HIS A 336 -13.74 20.19 -16.21
N GLU A 337 -15.06 20.40 -16.21
CA GLU A 337 -15.69 21.48 -15.43
C GLU A 337 -15.41 21.35 -13.92
N SER A 338 -15.41 20.12 -13.41
CA SER A 338 -15.15 19.87 -11.99
C SER A 338 -13.72 20.19 -11.60
N LEU A 339 -12.75 19.80 -12.43
CA LEU A 339 -11.34 20.14 -12.27
C LEU A 339 -11.10 21.65 -12.30
N GLN A 340 -11.73 22.34 -13.26
CA GLN A 340 -11.62 23.80 -13.38
C GLN A 340 -12.13 24.48 -12.11
N ARG A 341 -13.31 24.07 -11.59
CA ARG A 341 -13.88 24.63 -10.36
C ARG A 341 -13.01 24.37 -9.12
N ILE A 342 -12.34 23.22 -9.04
CA ILE A 342 -11.44 22.91 -7.93
C ILE A 342 -10.21 23.83 -7.96
N ARG A 343 -9.66 24.08 -9.16
CA ARG A 343 -8.53 24.99 -9.38
C ARG A 343 -8.91 26.45 -9.06
N GLU A 344 -10.02 26.94 -9.60
CA GLU A 344 -10.50 28.32 -9.38
C GLU A 344 -10.76 28.63 -7.91
N ARG A 345 -11.30 27.67 -7.16
CA ARG A 345 -11.58 27.83 -5.72
C ARG A 345 -10.36 27.65 -4.82
N LYS A 346 -9.20 27.27 -5.38
CA LYS A 346 -7.97 26.98 -4.63
C LYS A 346 -8.21 26.09 -3.41
N LEU A 347 -9.05 25.05 -3.58
CA LEU A 347 -9.39 24.13 -2.49
C LEU A 347 -8.22 23.24 -2.05
N VAL A 348 -7.15 23.23 -2.84
CA VAL A 348 -6.01 22.34 -2.70
C VAL A 348 -4.74 23.17 -2.72
N ASN A 349 -3.89 22.96 -1.73
CA ASN A 349 -2.57 23.58 -1.63
C ASN A 349 -1.53 22.66 -2.27
N PHE A 350 -0.98 23.04 -3.43
CA PHE A 350 0.03 22.25 -4.13
C PHE A 350 1.44 22.74 -3.83
N ILE A 351 2.42 21.87 -4.08
CA ILE A 351 3.84 22.23 -4.17
C ILE A 351 4.08 23.40 -5.13
N GLU A 352 5.11 24.20 -4.87
CA GLU A 352 5.43 25.40 -5.67
C GLU A 352 6.55 25.16 -6.69
N TRP A 353 7.35 24.12 -6.48
CA TRP A 353 8.48 23.75 -7.33
C TRP A 353 8.09 22.89 -8.55
N GLY A 354 6.81 22.56 -8.70
CA GLY A 354 6.30 21.74 -9.79
C GLY A 354 4.86 22.11 -10.18
N PRO A 355 4.38 21.67 -11.35
CA PRO A 355 3.00 21.91 -11.76
C PRO A 355 2.01 21.15 -10.87
N ALA A 356 0.86 21.77 -10.58
CA ALA A 356 -0.22 21.11 -9.84
C ALA A 356 -0.78 19.91 -10.62
N SER A 357 -0.44 18.69 -10.18
CA SER A 357 -0.87 17.44 -10.80
C SER A 357 -2.18 16.94 -10.17
N ILE A 358 -3.30 17.17 -10.87
CA ILE A 358 -4.58 16.50 -10.59
C ILE A 358 -4.95 15.69 -11.81
N GLN A 359 -4.89 14.37 -11.66
CA GLN A 359 -5.32 13.42 -12.67
C GLN A 359 -6.66 12.82 -12.30
N VAL A 360 -7.46 12.49 -13.31
CA VAL A 360 -8.73 11.80 -13.14
C VAL A 360 -8.75 10.62 -14.09
N ALA A 361 -8.89 9.43 -13.52
CA ALA A 361 -9.15 8.20 -14.26
C ALA A 361 -10.62 7.87 -14.14
N LEU A 362 -11.29 7.73 -15.28
CA LEU A 362 -12.66 7.24 -15.34
C LEU A 362 -12.61 5.73 -15.50
N SER A 363 -13.34 5.02 -14.62
CA SER A 363 -13.53 3.59 -14.75
C SER A 363 -15.00 3.24 -14.74
N ARG A 364 -15.34 2.14 -15.44
CA ARG A 364 -16.64 1.52 -15.31
C ARG A 364 -16.70 0.74 -14.00
N LYS A 365 -17.90 0.61 -13.44
CA LYS A 365 -18.18 -0.32 -12.35
C LYS A 365 -18.37 -1.72 -12.91
N SER A 366 -18.16 -2.72 -12.07
CA SER A 366 -18.58 -4.08 -12.36
C SER A 366 -20.07 -4.08 -12.72
N PRO A 367 -20.48 -4.74 -13.82
CA PRO A 367 -21.90 -4.90 -14.16
C PRO A 367 -22.62 -5.89 -13.22
N TYR A 368 -21.88 -6.69 -12.44
CA TYR A 368 -22.42 -7.75 -11.59
C TYR A 368 -22.74 -7.27 -10.17
N VAL A 369 -22.02 -6.25 -9.70
CA VAL A 369 -22.20 -5.71 -8.34
C VAL A 369 -23.24 -4.60 -8.36
N GLN A 370 -24.40 -4.87 -7.76
CA GLN A 370 -25.41 -3.84 -7.55
C GLN A 370 -24.96 -2.84 -6.48
N THR A 371 -24.61 -1.63 -6.90
CA THR A 371 -24.33 -0.54 -5.96
C THR A 371 -25.47 0.45 -5.90
N ALA A 372 -25.93 0.80 -4.70
CA ALA A 372 -26.96 1.82 -4.50
C ALA A 372 -26.55 3.20 -5.04
N HIS A 373 -25.23 3.47 -5.10
CA HIS A 373 -24.68 4.75 -5.56
C HIS A 373 -24.28 4.70 -7.03
N ARG A 374 -24.82 5.62 -7.83
CA ARG A 374 -24.48 5.73 -9.27
C ARG A 374 -23.00 6.04 -9.53
N VAL A 375 -22.37 6.84 -8.65
CA VAL A 375 -20.98 7.28 -8.78
C VAL A 375 -20.25 7.10 -7.46
N SER A 376 -19.08 6.47 -7.52
CA SER A 376 -18.09 6.41 -6.43
C SER A 376 -16.77 7.01 -6.89
N GLY A 377 -15.93 7.35 -5.93
CA GLY A 377 -14.60 7.87 -6.20
C GLY A 377 -13.61 7.39 -5.15
N LEU A 378 -12.41 7.09 -5.61
CA LEU A 378 -11.21 6.91 -4.81
C LEU A 378 -10.22 8.03 -5.16
N MET A 379 -9.57 8.57 -4.14
CA MET A 379 -8.44 9.47 -4.28
C MET A 379 -7.18 8.74 -3.79
N LEU A 380 -6.16 8.72 -4.63
CA LEU A 380 -4.78 8.44 -4.25
C LEU A 380 -4.04 9.77 -4.28
N ALA A 381 -3.42 10.16 -3.17
CA ALA A 381 -2.75 11.45 -3.08
C ALA A 381 -1.37 11.29 -2.45
N SER A 382 -0.35 11.86 -3.09
CA SER A 382 0.93 12.12 -2.45
C SER A 382 0.85 13.48 -1.76
N HIS A 383 0.93 13.48 -0.43
CA HIS A 383 0.72 14.66 0.40
C HIS A 383 1.71 14.71 1.54
N THR A 384 2.37 15.86 1.75
CA THR A 384 3.50 15.98 2.68
C THR A 384 3.12 15.75 4.14
N SER A 385 1.84 15.87 4.51
CA SER A 385 1.39 15.63 5.89
C SER A 385 1.57 14.20 6.38
N ILE A 386 1.85 13.24 5.48
CA ILE A 386 2.19 11.87 5.86
C ILE A 386 3.42 11.83 6.79
N ARG A 387 4.32 12.83 6.70
CA ARG A 387 5.47 12.98 7.60
C ARG A 387 5.11 12.98 9.08
N HIS A 388 3.92 13.47 9.44
CA HIS A 388 3.47 13.47 10.84
C HIS A 388 3.25 12.04 11.38
N LEU A 389 2.88 11.09 10.53
CA LEU A 389 2.76 9.68 10.88
C LEU A 389 4.13 9.12 11.25
N PHE A 390 5.14 9.42 10.44
CA PHE A 390 6.54 9.01 10.66
C PHE A 390 7.13 9.68 11.90
N SER A 391 6.93 10.99 12.08
CA SER A 391 7.38 11.70 13.29
C SER A 391 6.75 11.13 14.57
N LYS A 392 5.50 10.66 14.50
CA LYS A 392 4.85 10.00 15.64
C LYS A 392 5.43 8.61 15.91
N CYS A 393 5.73 7.82 14.87
CA CYS A 393 6.45 6.55 15.00
C CYS A 393 7.84 6.75 15.62
N LEU A 394 8.60 7.74 15.16
CA LEU A 394 9.91 8.12 15.72
C LEU A 394 9.80 8.51 17.20
N SER A 395 8.85 9.37 17.57
CA SER A 395 8.65 9.78 18.96
C SER A 395 8.29 8.61 19.89
N GLN A 396 7.50 7.65 19.41
CA GLN A 396 7.17 6.44 20.16
C GLN A 396 8.38 5.52 20.32
N TYR A 397 9.17 5.33 19.26
CA TYR A 397 10.41 4.58 19.28
C TYR A 397 11.41 5.19 20.28
N GLU A 398 11.65 6.50 20.22
CA GLU A 398 12.59 7.19 21.12
C GLU A 398 12.24 7.00 22.60
N LYS A 399 10.95 7.02 22.95
CA LYS A 399 10.50 6.81 24.34
C LYS A 399 10.85 5.43 24.86
N LEU A 400 10.75 4.40 24.02
CA LEU A 400 11.13 3.03 24.38
C LEU A 400 12.67 2.89 24.39
N ARG A 401 13.34 3.42 23.37
CA ARG A 401 14.79 3.34 23.21
C ARG A 401 15.55 4.03 24.34
N LYS A 402 15.11 5.23 24.77
CA LYS A 402 15.69 5.96 25.92
C LYS A 402 15.64 5.16 27.22
N ARG A 403 14.66 4.27 27.37
CA ARG A 403 14.49 3.38 28.54
C ARG A 403 15.13 2.01 28.34
N GLN A 404 15.73 1.73 27.18
CA GLN A 404 16.22 0.41 26.78
C GLN A 404 15.16 -0.69 26.96
N ALA A 405 13.88 -0.35 26.81
CA ALA A 405 12.78 -1.24 27.12
C ALA A 405 12.59 -2.30 26.02
N PHE A 406 12.37 -3.56 26.42
CA PHE A 406 12.00 -4.69 25.55
C PHE A 406 13.02 -5.06 24.46
N LEU A 407 14.29 -4.65 24.60
CA LEU A 407 15.35 -4.95 23.62
C LEU A 407 15.91 -6.36 23.72
N ASP A 408 15.81 -7.02 24.87
CA ASP A 408 16.34 -8.38 25.08
C ASP A 408 15.74 -9.39 24.11
N ASN A 409 14.48 -9.20 23.72
CA ASN A 409 13.81 -10.05 22.74
C ASN A 409 14.45 -9.92 21.33
N TYR A 410 15.01 -8.76 20.99
CA TYR A 410 15.65 -8.52 19.69
C TYR A 410 17.09 -9.05 19.69
N ARG A 411 17.82 -8.87 20.81
CA ARG A 411 19.21 -9.31 21.00
C ARG A 411 19.43 -10.81 20.81
N ASN A 412 18.38 -11.61 20.98
CA ASN A 412 18.43 -13.06 20.78
C ASN A 412 18.55 -13.47 19.30
N HIS A 413 18.46 -12.52 18.35
CA HIS A 413 18.51 -12.79 16.93
C HIS A 413 19.82 -12.29 16.30
N PRO A 414 20.34 -12.97 15.25
CA PRO A 414 21.67 -12.69 14.70
C PRO A 414 21.94 -11.24 14.31
N MET A 415 20.92 -10.53 13.80
CA MET A 415 21.04 -9.14 13.37
C MET A 415 21.33 -8.16 14.53
N PHE A 416 20.98 -8.55 15.76
CA PHE A 416 21.19 -7.75 16.97
C PHE A 416 22.08 -8.48 17.99
N ALA A 417 22.83 -9.48 17.53
CA ALA A 417 23.79 -10.20 18.34
C ALA A 417 24.90 -9.24 18.83
N ASP A 418 25.61 -9.63 19.88
CA ASP A 418 26.72 -8.86 20.45
C ASP A 418 26.39 -7.41 20.87
N ASN A 419 25.11 -7.14 21.16
CA ASN A 419 24.56 -5.81 21.45
C ASN A 419 24.73 -4.80 20.30
N ASP A 420 24.87 -5.26 19.07
CA ASP A 420 24.80 -4.37 17.92
C ASP A 420 23.36 -3.89 17.71
N LEU A 421 23.15 -2.61 17.93
CA LEU A 421 21.86 -1.93 17.74
C LEU A 421 21.94 -0.90 16.60
N SER A 422 22.99 -0.97 15.78
CA SER A 422 23.22 -0.10 14.62
C SER A 422 22.02 -0.08 13.69
N GLU A 423 21.40 -1.24 13.43
CA GLU A 423 20.24 -1.36 12.54
C GLU A 423 19.06 -0.46 13.00
N PHE A 424 18.86 -0.31 14.31
CA PHE A 424 17.84 0.59 14.84
C PHE A 424 18.21 2.07 14.64
N ASP A 425 19.48 2.40 14.79
CA ASP A 425 19.99 3.76 14.66
C ASP A 425 19.99 4.18 13.17
N GLU A 426 20.41 3.31 12.26
CA GLU A 426 20.28 3.51 10.81
C GLU A 426 18.81 3.67 10.38
N SER A 427 17.92 2.81 10.90
CA SER A 427 16.49 2.90 10.60
C SER A 427 15.90 4.23 11.08
N ARG A 428 16.35 4.72 12.24
CA ARG A 428 15.96 6.04 12.73
C ARG A 428 16.44 7.14 11.80
N ASP A 429 17.71 7.14 11.42
CA ASP A 429 18.32 8.19 10.60
C ASP A 429 17.68 8.27 9.20
N ILE A 430 17.36 7.13 8.59
CA ILE A 430 16.66 7.08 7.30
C ILE A 430 15.25 7.68 7.40
N ILE A 431 14.52 7.39 8.47
CA ILE A 431 13.16 7.90 8.66
C ILE A 431 13.16 9.38 9.09
N GLU A 432 14.17 9.83 9.85
CA GLU A 432 14.40 11.26 10.12
C GLU A 432 14.69 12.02 8.81
N SER A 433 15.61 11.50 7.99
CA SER A 433 15.90 12.03 6.65
C SER A 433 14.66 12.10 5.76
N LEU A 434 13.82 11.05 5.76
CA LEU A 434 12.56 11.03 5.01
C LEU A 434 11.59 12.11 5.49
N VAL A 435 11.45 12.29 6.81
CA VAL A 435 10.61 13.35 7.39
C VAL A 435 11.08 14.73 6.96
N ASP A 436 12.40 14.94 6.93
CA ASP A 436 12.99 16.22 6.52
C ASP A 436 12.86 16.46 5.02
N GLU A 437 12.97 15.43 4.19
CA GLU A 437 12.69 15.55 2.75
C GLU A 437 11.23 15.93 2.47
N TYR A 438 10.27 15.33 3.19
CA TYR A 438 8.86 15.73 3.10
C TYR A 438 8.62 17.17 3.58
N LYS A 439 9.35 17.66 4.58
CA LYS A 439 9.32 19.08 4.97
C LYS A 439 9.90 19.96 3.87
N ALA A 440 11.02 19.56 3.28
CA ALA A 440 11.68 20.31 2.22
C ALA A 440 10.77 20.46 0.99
N CYS A 441 9.96 19.42 0.67
CA CYS A 441 8.95 19.48 -0.39
C CYS A 441 7.91 20.60 -0.21
N GLU A 442 7.72 21.11 1.02
CA GLU A 442 6.80 22.21 1.31
C GLU A 442 7.39 23.57 0.89
N SER A 443 8.71 23.66 0.70
CA SER A 443 9.42 24.87 0.31
C SER A 443 9.53 25.02 -1.22
N PRO A 444 9.51 26.25 -1.77
CA PRO A 444 9.79 26.50 -3.19
C PRO A 444 11.22 26.10 -3.60
N ASP A 445 12.16 26.10 -2.65
CA ASP A 445 13.57 25.78 -2.89
C ASP A 445 13.88 24.27 -2.89
N TYR A 446 12.87 23.39 -2.86
CA TYR A 446 13.07 21.94 -2.88
C TYR A 446 13.95 21.45 -4.05
N ILE A 447 13.92 22.12 -5.21
CA ILE A 447 14.78 21.76 -6.36
C ILE A 447 16.28 21.84 -6.01
N LYS A 448 16.65 22.67 -5.03
CA LYS A 448 18.03 22.81 -4.53
C LYS A 448 18.32 21.88 -3.35
N TRP A 449 17.32 21.18 -2.82
CA TRP A 449 17.47 20.27 -1.70
C TRP A 449 18.41 19.12 -2.07
N GLY A 450 19.45 18.91 -1.27
CA GLY A 450 20.50 17.92 -1.56
C GLY A 450 21.52 18.33 -2.63
N MET A 451 21.41 19.53 -3.21
CA MET A 451 22.47 20.12 -4.08
C MET A 451 23.46 20.99 -3.30
N GLU A 452 23.10 21.42 -2.10
CA GLU A 452 24.01 22.10 -1.16
C GLU A 452 24.68 21.04 -0.27
N ASP A 453 25.75 20.39 -0.78
CA ASP A 453 27.04 20.15 -0.09
C ASP A 453 27.96 19.19 -0.89
N PRO A 454 28.93 19.70 -1.67
CA PRO A 454 29.98 18.87 -2.28
C PRO A 454 30.99 18.29 -1.26
N ASP A 455 30.98 18.75 0.00
CA ASP A 455 31.97 18.36 1.02
C ASP A 455 31.44 17.29 2.00
N HIS A 456 30.19 16.83 1.85
CA HIS A 456 29.63 15.68 2.57
C HIS A 456 29.59 14.39 1.73
N VAL A 457 30.65 14.17 0.93
CA VAL A 457 30.98 12.82 0.45
C VAL A 457 31.41 12.01 1.66
N LEU A 458 30.60 11.01 2.04
CA LEU A 458 31.02 9.90 2.88
C LEU A 458 32.37 9.40 2.37
N THR A 459 33.44 9.62 3.13
CA THR A 459 34.77 9.09 2.88
C THR A 459 34.69 7.56 2.91
N GLY A 460 34.48 6.97 1.74
CA GLY A 460 34.71 5.56 1.46
C GLY A 460 35.80 5.49 0.41
N ASP A 461 37.04 5.23 0.85
CA ASP A 461 38.15 4.89 -0.02
C ASP A 461 37.76 3.72 -0.94
N GLY A 462 37.69 4.00 -2.23
CA GLY A 462 37.40 3.04 -3.29
C GLY A 462 38.05 3.53 -4.57
N SER A 463 39.34 3.25 -4.71
CA SER A 463 40.16 3.59 -5.87
C SER A 463 39.56 3.09 -7.19
N ALA A 464 39.20 4.02 -8.09
CA ALA A 464 39.17 3.79 -9.53
C ALA A 464 39.36 5.12 -10.27
N THR A 465 40.61 5.45 -10.57
CA THR A 465 40.96 6.54 -11.49
C THR A 465 40.53 6.19 -12.91
N GLY A 466 39.51 6.87 -13.42
CA GLY A 466 39.15 6.89 -14.83
C GLY A 466 39.16 8.32 -15.35
N MET A 467 40.30 8.79 -15.88
CA MET A 467 40.36 10.02 -16.66
C MET A 467 39.64 9.80 -17.99
N VAL A 468 38.65 10.66 -18.30
CA VAL A 468 38.02 10.73 -19.62
C VAL A 468 38.88 11.61 -20.52
N ASP A 469 39.40 11.04 -21.61
CA ASP A 469 40.23 11.70 -22.62
C ASP A 469 39.40 12.70 -23.45
N PRO A 470 39.75 14.01 -23.53
CA PRO A 470 38.95 15.03 -24.22
C PRO A 470 38.98 14.99 -25.77
N LYS A 471 39.48 13.92 -26.40
CA LYS A 471 39.71 13.88 -27.86
C LYS A 471 38.74 13.07 -28.71
N LEU A 472 37.57 12.69 -28.19
CA LEU A 472 36.52 12.06 -28.98
C LEU A 472 35.25 12.92 -29.01
N ALA A 473 35.38 14.08 -29.65
CA ALA A 473 34.25 14.85 -30.16
C ALA A 473 34.60 15.34 -31.57
N VAL A 474 34.30 14.51 -32.57
CA VAL A 474 33.98 14.92 -33.96
C VAL A 474 32.86 14.00 -34.44
#